data_AF-A0AAW0SDE0-F1
#
_entry.id   AF-A0AAW0SDE0-F1
#
_cell.length_a   1.000
_cell.length_b   1.000
_cell.length_c   1.000
_cell.angle_alpha   90.00
_cell.angle_beta   90.00
_cell.angle_gamma   90.00
#
_symmetry.space_group_name_H-M   'P 1'
#
loop_
_entity.id
_entity.type
_entity.pdbx_description
1 polymer ?
#
loop_
_entity_poly.entity_id
_entity_poly.type
_entity_poly.pdbx_seq_one_letter_code
_entity_poly.pdbx_strand_id
1 'polypeptide(L)'
;MHDVSAPHVRYTLMVMQWGQFIDHDIIFTPINKGFQDSILDCRRCDSPQTVHPECFPIAIPQNDPFFPPVNISSGQPFCIPLTRSMPGQLTLGYREQMNQVTAFIDASHTYGSDKCEQQQLRTKSDGMLRGTPNPLRGKDLLPTENENHECQAPSGRCFTGGDTRASEQPGLAALHTLMMREHNRVAGELKRLNKHWNDEQLFQNARRIVTAINQHVTYNEWLPRVLGWNAVNLYELNLLPEGYSEDYDAYCNPTVLNEFGIAFRFGHSLLKPSLERMDGIFAKRNPPVKLSEHFFNPDLLYQPGMLDEIIRGLTTVSMETLDQFLTDEVTNHLFEDKRQPFSGLDLAALNIQRGRDHGLQPYNEYRALCNLTRARSFDDLHREIARPVIERMKRTYAHVDDIDLFTGGLIETPLHGGLVGPTFGCTLGIQFRNLRCCDRFWYENADPLVRFTDPQLTEIRKVTLSKLLCDNCDYVESEQWSVFDLPDPFLNPRVSCRDLPGVNLELWKERVSCGVGKTNIDISGAERISPCVMCTCTKEGPVCQSLKIDNCFHLAQSYSPESILNDHVCKVQCAFAFRAFPQVATQDSNQLGFANS
;
A
#
# COMPACT_ATOMS: atom_id res chain seq x y z
N MET A 1 31.09 10.72 15.77
CA MET A 1 29.93 11.58 16.06
C MET A 1 28.81 10.62 16.40
N HIS A 2 28.11 10.83 17.50
CA HIS A 2 26.97 9.99 17.85
C HIS A 2 25.71 10.59 17.23
N ASP A 3 24.75 9.73 16.89
CA ASP A 3 23.41 10.16 16.56
C ASP A 3 22.83 10.97 17.73
N VAL A 4 22.16 12.08 17.41
CA VAL A 4 21.49 12.95 18.37
C VAL A 4 20.07 13.11 17.87
N SER A 5 19.11 12.56 18.62
CA SER A 5 17.69 12.64 18.26
C SER A 5 17.30 14.06 17.85
N ALA A 6 16.76 14.17 16.64
CA ALA A 6 16.34 15.40 16.00
C ALA A 6 14.89 15.22 15.50
N PRO A 7 13.89 15.30 16.40
CA PRO A 7 12.52 15.00 16.04
C PRO A 7 11.97 15.95 14.98
N HIS A 8 11.29 15.41 13.97
CA HIS A 8 10.68 16.21 12.90
C HIS A 8 9.54 17.08 13.45
N VAL A 9 9.42 18.30 12.96
CA VAL A 9 8.51 19.33 13.53
C VAL A 9 7.09 19.30 12.98
N ARG A 10 6.77 18.34 12.10
CA ARG A 10 5.52 18.34 11.31
C ARG A 10 4.88 16.97 11.15
N TYR A 11 5.68 15.93 11.00
CA TYR A 11 5.19 14.61 10.64
C TYR A 11 5.36 13.63 11.78
N THR A 12 4.37 12.75 11.90
CA THR A 12 4.34 11.69 12.90
C THR A 12 5.21 10.51 12.48
N LEU A 13 5.46 9.60 13.42
CA LEU A 13 6.15 8.34 13.18
C LEU A 13 5.37 7.41 12.23
N MET A 14 4.07 7.67 12.02
CA MET A 14 3.27 6.97 11.03
C MET A 14 3.78 7.17 9.59
N VAL A 15 4.45 8.28 9.26
CA VAL A 15 5.07 8.46 7.93
C VAL A 15 6.16 7.42 7.68
N MET A 16 7.03 7.19 8.67
CA MET A 16 8.05 6.14 8.61
C MET A 16 7.38 4.77 8.52
N GLN A 17 6.40 4.50 9.40
CA GLN A 17 5.78 3.18 9.48
C GLN A 17 5.02 2.80 8.21
N TRP A 18 4.29 3.74 7.60
CA TRP A 18 3.60 3.51 6.32
C TRP A 18 4.58 3.34 5.17
N GLY A 19 5.72 4.04 5.19
CA GLY A 19 6.79 3.84 4.22
C GLY A 19 7.32 2.40 4.22
N GLN A 20 7.61 1.85 5.41
CA GLN A 20 7.98 0.44 5.57
C GLN A 20 6.86 -0.49 5.09
N PHE A 21 5.62 -0.19 5.44
CA PHE A 21 4.47 -1.00 5.07
C PHE A 21 4.28 -1.09 3.55
N ILE A 22 4.41 0.03 2.84
CA ILE A 22 4.33 0.08 1.37
C ILE A 22 5.57 -0.51 0.70
N ASP A 23 6.77 -0.39 1.30
CA ASP A 23 7.97 -1.10 0.79
C ASP A 23 7.71 -2.60 0.71
N HIS A 24 7.05 -3.15 1.72
CA HIS A 24 6.73 -4.57 1.78
C HIS A 24 5.62 -5.00 0.80
N ASP A 25 4.87 -4.06 0.21
CA ASP A 25 3.96 -4.34 -0.91
C ASP A 25 4.71 -4.49 -2.24
N ILE A 26 5.83 -3.77 -2.40
CA ILE A 26 6.47 -3.53 -3.70
C ILE A 26 7.80 -4.28 -3.82
N ILE A 27 8.54 -4.47 -2.73
CA ILE A 27 9.93 -4.93 -2.75
C ILE A 27 10.16 -6.04 -1.73
N PHE A 28 10.62 -7.19 -2.23
CA PHE A 28 11.25 -8.20 -1.41
C PHE A 28 12.34 -8.92 -2.20
N THR A 29 13.60 -8.63 -1.85
CA THR A 29 14.74 -9.31 -2.46
C THR A 29 15.17 -10.50 -1.60
N PRO A 30 14.97 -11.75 -2.04
CA PRO A 30 15.42 -12.90 -1.30
C PRO A 30 16.95 -13.00 -1.27
N ILE A 31 17.47 -13.65 -0.23
CA ILE A 31 18.89 -14.01 -0.12
C ILE A 31 19.12 -15.46 -0.54
N ASN A 32 20.35 -15.78 -0.96
CA ASN A 32 20.73 -17.17 -1.20
C ASN A 32 20.64 -18.00 0.08
N LYS A 33 20.09 -19.21 -0.04
CA LYS A 33 19.96 -20.16 1.07
C LYS A 33 20.77 -21.43 0.81
N GLY A 34 21.14 -22.11 1.88
CA GLY A 34 21.82 -23.40 1.84
C GLY A 34 20.88 -24.57 1.56
N PHE A 35 21.39 -25.78 1.74
CA PHE A 35 20.59 -27.00 1.59
C PHE A 35 19.40 -27.01 2.56
N GLN A 36 18.23 -27.47 2.10
CA GLN A 36 16.98 -27.49 2.89
C GLN A 36 16.58 -26.13 3.46
N ASP A 37 16.69 -25.06 2.67
CA ASP A 37 16.26 -23.71 3.04
C ASP A 37 17.01 -23.13 4.26
N SER A 38 18.19 -23.67 4.58
CA SER A 38 19.00 -23.20 5.71
C SER A 38 19.60 -21.82 5.46
N ILE A 39 19.66 -21.00 6.51
CA ILE A 39 20.34 -19.70 6.46
C ILE A 39 21.85 -19.94 6.41
N LEU A 40 22.54 -19.30 5.45
CA LEU A 40 24.00 -19.39 5.34
C LEU A 40 24.68 -18.63 6.48
N ASP A 41 25.57 -19.31 7.23
CA ASP A 41 26.35 -18.69 8.30
C ASP A 41 27.55 -17.91 7.74
N CYS A 42 27.30 -16.68 7.31
CA CYS A 42 28.31 -15.79 6.74
C CYS A 42 29.02 -14.90 7.78
N ARG A 43 29.05 -15.29 9.07
CA ARG A 43 29.65 -14.48 10.15
C ARG A 43 31.17 -14.36 10.07
N ARG A 44 31.85 -15.35 9.48
CA ARG A 44 33.31 -15.30 9.32
C ARG A 44 33.70 -14.43 8.13
N CYS A 45 34.76 -13.66 8.25
CA CYS A 45 35.27 -12.84 7.15
C CYS A 45 35.76 -13.63 5.94
N ASP A 46 36.22 -14.88 6.15
CA ASP A 46 36.63 -15.83 5.09
C ASP A 46 35.49 -16.77 4.64
N SER A 47 34.24 -16.48 5.03
CA SER A 47 33.06 -17.24 4.62
C SER A 47 32.84 -17.35 3.10
N PRO A 48 33.24 -16.38 2.24
CA PRO A 48 33.11 -16.55 0.79
C PRO A 48 33.91 -17.77 0.26
N GLN A 49 34.99 -18.14 0.93
CA GLN A 49 35.85 -19.27 0.55
C GLN A 49 35.60 -20.52 1.40
N THR A 50 35.19 -20.34 2.66
CA THR A 50 35.10 -21.44 3.65
C THR A 50 33.68 -21.96 3.87
N VAL A 51 32.65 -21.15 3.60
CA VAL A 51 31.24 -21.51 3.81
C VAL A 51 30.52 -21.59 2.47
N HIS A 52 30.41 -20.46 1.76
CA HIS A 52 29.70 -20.40 0.49
C HIS A 52 30.11 -19.14 -0.31
N PRO A 53 30.28 -19.21 -1.64
CA PRO A 53 30.66 -18.05 -2.47
C PRO A 53 29.65 -16.89 -2.45
N GLU A 54 28.43 -17.14 -2.00
CA GLU A 54 27.38 -16.11 -1.83
C GLU A 54 27.45 -15.39 -0.47
N CYS A 55 28.38 -15.76 0.41
CA CYS A 55 28.70 -14.94 1.56
C CYS A 55 29.45 -13.68 1.11
N PHE A 56 29.08 -12.53 1.65
CA PHE A 56 29.72 -11.25 1.36
C PHE A 56 29.81 -10.37 2.63
N PRO A 57 30.52 -10.86 3.66
CA PRO A 57 30.58 -10.23 4.98
C PRO A 57 31.20 -8.83 4.94
N ILE A 58 30.79 -7.98 5.88
CA ILE A 58 31.30 -6.61 6.03
C ILE A 58 32.40 -6.61 7.09
N ALA A 59 33.61 -6.22 6.70
CA ALA A 59 34.76 -6.16 7.60
C ALA A 59 34.65 -4.96 8.57
N ILE A 60 34.93 -5.23 9.85
CA ILE A 60 34.95 -4.19 10.89
C ILE A 60 36.27 -3.40 10.86
N PRO A 61 36.23 -2.05 10.84
CA PRO A 61 37.44 -1.23 10.90
C PRO A 61 38.10 -1.29 12.28
N GLN A 62 39.41 -1.02 12.35
CA GLN A 62 40.19 -1.14 13.60
C GLN A 62 39.72 -0.23 14.74
N ASN A 63 39.09 0.88 14.41
CA ASN A 63 38.62 1.93 15.32
C ASN A 63 37.09 2.01 15.38
N ASP A 64 36.40 0.91 15.07
CA ASP A 64 34.95 0.84 15.25
C ASP A 64 34.57 1.07 16.72
N PRO A 65 33.57 1.92 17.01
CA PRO A 65 33.20 2.28 18.38
C PRO A 65 32.42 1.19 19.13
N PHE A 66 31.79 0.25 18.42
CA PHE A 66 30.88 -0.74 19.00
C PHE A 66 31.32 -2.18 18.70
N PHE A 67 31.54 -2.52 17.43
CA PHE A 67 31.93 -3.87 17.04
C PHE A 67 33.43 -4.08 17.25
N PRO A 68 33.85 -5.20 17.87
CA PRO A 68 35.28 -5.47 18.01
C PRO A 68 35.88 -5.82 16.64
N PRO A 69 37.11 -5.37 16.31
CA PRO A 69 37.74 -5.72 15.03
C PRO A 69 38.18 -7.19 14.94
N VAL A 70 38.30 -7.85 16.10
CA VAL A 70 38.66 -9.27 16.22
C VAL A 70 37.75 -9.95 17.23
N ASN A 71 37.37 -11.19 16.95
CA ASN A 71 36.66 -12.01 17.91
C ASN A 71 37.61 -12.43 19.03
N ILE A 72 37.29 -12.06 20.27
CA ILE A 72 38.16 -12.29 21.44
C ILE A 72 38.42 -13.79 21.68
N SER A 73 37.44 -14.65 21.40
CA SER A 73 37.54 -16.09 21.65
C SER A 73 38.36 -16.82 20.60
N SER A 74 38.27 -16.42 19.33
CA SER A 74 38.96 -17.11 18.22
C SER A 74 40.23 -16.42 17.72
N GLY A 75 40.44 -15.14 18.08
CA GLY A 75 41.52 -14.30 17.55
C GLY A 75 41.39 -13.96 16.06
N GLN A 76 40.28 -14.34 15.42
CA GLN A 76 40.04 -14.08 14.00
C GLN A 76 39.40 -12.71 13.77
N PRO A 77 39.55 -12.10 12.57
CA PRO A 77 38.81 -10.90 12.21
C PRO A 77 37.30 -11.07 12.39
N PHE A 78 36.65 -10.05 12.94
CA PHE A 78 35.21 -10.03 13.11
C PHE A 78 34.56 -9.32 11.92
N CYS A 79 33.42 -9.85 11.47
CA CYS A 79 32.64 -9.28 10.38
C CYS A 79 31.14 -9.30 10.69
N ILE A 80 30.42 -8.33 10.15
CA ILE A 80 28.95 -8.37 10.12
C ILE A 80 28.54 -9.32 8.98
N PRO A 81 27.71 -10.35 9.24
CA PRO A 81 27.29 -11.29 8.23
C PRO A 81 26.40 -10.62 7.18
N LEU A 82 26.66 -10.92 5.91
CA LEU A 82 25.74 -10.61 4.82
C LEU A 82 25.80 -11.74 3.80
N THR A 83 24.62 -12.16 3.33
CA THR A 83 24.46 -13.09 2.22
C THR A 83 23.96 -12.31 1.01
N ARG A 84 24.57 -12.56 -0.16
CA ARG A 84 24.20 -11.94 -1.43
C ARG A 84 22.76 -12.29 -1.81
N SER A 85 22.08 -11.34 -2.42
CA SER A 85 20.73 -11.48 -2.95
C SER A 85 20.67 -12.54 -4.03
N MET A 86 19.58 -13.32 -4.11
CA MET A 86 19.45 -14.35 -5.14
C MET A 86 19.40 -13.71 -6.53
N PRO A 87 20.10 -14.30 -7.51
CA PRO A 87 19.98 -13.87 -8.90
C PRO A 87 18.61 -14.31 -9.47
N GLY A 88 17.93 -13.40 -10.18
CA GLY A 88 16.69 -13.66 -10.92
C GLY A 88 16.90 -13.96 -12.42
N GLN A 89 18.12 -13.83 -12.92
CA GLN A 89 18.46 -14.07 -14.33
C GLN A 89 18.30 -15.55 -14.73
N LEU A 90 17.74 -15.81 -15.92
CA LEU A 90 17.57 -17.16 -16.49
C LEU A 90 18.67 -17.55 -17.49
N THR A 91 19.49 -16.58 -17.92
CA THR A 91 20.53 -16.74 -18.93
C THR A 91 21.86 -16.20 -18.43
N LEU A 92 22.96 -16.56 -19.09
CA LEU A 92 24.27 -15.95 -18.84
C LEU A 92 24.22 -14.44 -19.14
N GLY A 93 24.76 -13.62 -18.24
CA GLY A 93 24.72 -12.17 -18.35
C GLY A 93 25.17 -11.48 -17.06
N TYR A 94 24.86 -10.18 -16.97
CA TYR A 94 25.03 -9.41 -15.75
C TYR A 94 24.05 -9.91 -14.68
N ARG A 95 24.53 -9.99 -13.43
CA ARG A 95 23.74 -10.50 -12.32
C ARG A 95 22.60 -9.54 -11.96
N GLU A 96 21.38 -9.92 -12.34
CA GLU A 96 20.14 -9.26 -11.92
C GLU A 96 19.53 -9.95 -10.71
N GLN A 97 19.06 -9.18 -9.72
CA GLN A 97 18.40 -9.71 -8.52
C GLN A 97 16.91 -9.94 -8.77
N MET A 98 16.31 -10.84 -7.98
CA MET A 98 14.87 -11.12 -8.04
C MET A 98 14.09 -10.20 -7.09
N ASN A 99 12.88 -9.83 -7.50
CA ASN A 99 11.83 -9.36 -6.58
C ASN A 99 10.82 -10.50 -6.40
N GLN A 100 10.57 -10.92 -5.16
CA GLN A 100 9.67 -12.04 -4.83
C GLN A 100 8.23 -11.62 -4.60
N VAL A 101 7.97 -10.32 -4.44
CA VAL A 101 6.61 -9.79 -4.35
C VAL A 101 6.15 -9.21 -5.68
N THR A 102 4.84 -8.99 -5.82
CA THR A 102 4.27 -8.26 -6.95
C THR A 102 4.84 -6.85 -7.00
N ALA A 103 5.03 -6.29 -8.19
CA ALA A 103 5.55 -4.93 -8.33
C ALA A 103 4.50 -3.87 -7.97
N PHE A 104 3.21 -4.17 -8.14
CA PHE A 104 2.11 -3.23 -7.97
C PHE A 104 1.85 -2.92 -6.49
N ILE A 105 1.24 -1.76 -6.22
CA ILE A 105 0.66 -1.48 -4.89
C ILE A 105 -0.70 -2.19 -4.85
N ASP A 106 -0.68 -3.51 -4.67
CA ASP A 106 -1.88 -4.36 -4.70
C ASP A 106 -2.25 -4.97 -3.34
N ALA A 107 -1.62 -4.49 -2.27
CA ALA A 107 -1.71 -4.99 -0.90
C ALA A 107 -1.28 -6.47 -0.78
N SER A 108 -0.29 -6.89 -1.56
CA SER A 108 0.35 -8.20 -1.49
C SER A 108 0.91 -8.50 -0.10
N HIS A 109 1.37 -7.49 0.63
CA HIS A 109 1.75 -7.60 2.05
C HIS A 109 0.63 -8.14 2.97
N THR A 110 -0.63 -8.08 2.52
CA THR A 110 -1.80 -8.63 3.20
C THR A 110 -2.29 -9.92 2.55
N TYR A 111 -2.22 -10.02 1.22
CA TYR A 111 -2.88 -11.08 0.45
C TYR A 111 -1.96 -12.18 -0.08
N GLY A 112 -0.65 -12.05 0.06
CA GLY A 112 0.36 -12.90 -0.56
C GLY A 112 0.66 -12.47 -1.99
N SER A 113 1.84 -12.85 -2.47
CA SER A 113 2.30 -12.56 -3.84
C SER A 113 2.07 -13.73 -4.80
N ASP A 114 1.69 -14.90 -4.26
CA ASP A 114 1.23 -16.02 -5.06
C ASP A 114 -0.10 -16.63 -4.58
N LYS A 115 -0.64 -17.53 -5.41
CA LYS A 115 -1.94 -18.17 -5.19
C LYS A 115 -1.93 -19.16 -4.01
N CYS A 116 -0.81 -19.82 -3.75
CA CYS A 116 -0.66 -20.76 -2.64
C CYS A 116 -0.67 -20.01 -1.31
N GLU A 117 0.13 -18.95 -1.19
CA GLU A 117 0.16 -18.05 -0.03
C GLU A 117 -1.23 -17.47 0.24
N GLN A 118 -1.86 -16.89 -0.78
CA GLN A 118 -3.21 -16.35 -0.67
C GLN A 118 -4.23 -17.38 -0.16
N GLN A 119 -4.16 -18.62 -0.63
CA GLN A 119 -5.06 -19.68 -0.17
C GLN A 119 -4.80 -20.12 1.27
N GLN A 120 -3.57 -20.02 1.76
CA GLN A 120 -3.21 -20.36 3.13
C GLN A 120 -3.68 -19.28 4.12
N LEU A 121 -3.71 -18.03 3.68
CA LEU A 121 -4.17 -16.88 4.47
C LEU A 121 -5.70 -16.77 4.56
N ARG A 122 -6.45 -17.47 3.70
CA ARG A 122 -7.92 -17.43 3.68
C ARG A 122 -8.55 -18.47 4.60
N THR A 123 -9.69 -18.12 5.20
CA THR A 123 -10.55 -19.09 5.90
C THR A 123 -11.29 -20.00 4.91
N LYS A 124 -11.43 -19.54 3.65
CA LYS A 124 -12.25 -20.14 2.60
C LYS A 124 -13.74 -20.20 2.98
N SER A 125 -14.15 -19.29 3.86
CA SER A 125 -15.55 -19.06 4.22
C SER A 125 -15.80 -17.56 4.32
N ASP A 126 -16.94 -17.12 3.79
CA ASP A 126 -17.41 -15.73 3.85
C ASP A 126 -16.47 -14.67 3.26
N GLY A 127 -15.52 -15.10 2.44
CA GLY A 127 -14.51 -14.25 1.83
C GLY A 127 -13.46 -13.74 2.82
N MET A 128 -13.31 -14.37 3.99
CA MET A 128 -12.48 -13.84 5.09
C MET A 128 -11.01 -14.31 5.03
N LEU A 129 -10.13 -13.48 5.57
CA LEU A 129 -8.78 -13.85 5.97
C LEU A 129 -8.78 -14.51 7.35
N ARG A 130 -7.85 -15.44 7.57
CA ARG A 130 -7.60 -16.09 8.85
C ARG A 130 -7.04 -15.06 9.83
N GLY A 131 -7.53 -15.11 11.07
CA GLY A 131 -6.97 -14.39 12.20
C GLY A 131 -6.76 -15.32 13.39
N THR A 132 -5.97 -14.87 14.36
CA THR A 132 -5.87 -15.50 15.68
C THR A 132 -6.81 -14.76 16.63
N PRO A 133 -7.78 -15.45 17.26
CA PRO A 133 -8.65 -14.83 18.25
C PRO A 133 -7.83 -14.16 19.36
N ASN A 134 -8.16 -12.91 19.66
CA ASN A 134 -7.50 -12.20 20.74
C ASN A 134 -7.92 -12.82 22.10
N PRO A 135 -6.98 -13.29 22.94
CA PRO A 135 -7.30 -13.95 24.21
C PRO A 135 -8.06 -13.07 25.20
N LEU A 136 -8.10 -11.76 24.97
CA LEU A 136 -8.69 -10.75 25.84
C LEU A 136 -10.02 -10.20 25.34
N ARG A 137 -10.69 -10.89 24.41
CA ARG A 137 -11.96 -10.45 23.78
C ARG A 137 -11.85 -9.16 22.96
N GLY A 138 -10.64 -8.78 22.52
CA GLY A 138 -10.44 -7.80 21.46
C GLY A 138 -10.75 -8.38 20.07
N LYS A 139 -10.61 -7.56 19.02
CA LYS A 139 -10.66 -8.04 17.62
C LYS A 139 -9.47 -8.96 17.34
N ASP A 140 -9.61 -9.83 16.34
CA ASP A 140 -8.60 -10.81 15.97
C ASP A 140 -7.23 -10.17 15.65
N LEU A 141 -6.16 -10.88 15.98
CA LEU A 141 -4.79 -10.56 15.57
C LEU A 141 -4.44 -11.36 14.29
N LEU A 142 -3.27 -11.10 13.71
CA LEU A 142 -2.79 -11.89 12.57
C LEU A 142 -2.73 -13.39 12.88
N PRO A 143 -2.83 -14.25 11.86
CA PRO A 143 -2.56 -15.67 12.01
C PRO A 143 -1.10 -15.89 12.46
N THR A 144 -0.83 -17.00 13.15
CA THR A 144 0.52 -17.35 13.62
C THR A 144 1.01 -18.65 12.98
N GLU A 145 2.33 -18.76 12.82
CA GLU A 145 3.02 -19.96 12.37
C GLU A 145 4.09 -20.39 13.39
N ASN A 146 4.39 -21.68 13.42
CA ASN A 146 5.38 -22.28 14.33
C ASN A 146 6.76 -22.49 13.65
N GLU A 147 6.91 -22.13 12.37
CA GLU A 147 8.09 -22.49 11.54
C GLU A 147 8.95 -21.29 11.14
N ASN A 148 8.74 -20.11 11.74
CA ASN A 148 9.59 -18.96 11.43
C ASN A 148 10.92 -19.05 12.20
N HIS A 149 12.01 -19.38 11.49
CA HIS A 149 13.36 -19.50 12.04
C HIS A 149 13.96 -18.20 12.59
N GLU A 150 13.44 -17.03 12.18
CA GLU A 150 13.88 -15.72 12.66
C GLU A 150 13.09 -15.25 13.88
N CYS A 151 12.07 -16.01 14.31
CA CYS A 151 11.20 -15.62 15.41
C CYS A 151 11.95 -15.57 16.74
N GLN A 152 11.89 -14.42 17.41
CA GLN A 152 12.53 -14.18 18.71
C GLN A 152 11.51 -14.12 19.86
N ALA A 153 10.20 -14.27 19.57
CA ALA A 153 9.17 -14.30 20.59
C ALA A 153 9.38 -15.45 21.60
N PRO A 154 9.24 -15.21 22.92
CA PRO A 154 9.27 -16.25 23.95
C PRO A 154 8.28 -17.39 23.71
N SER A 155 7.11 -17.12 23.10
CA SER A 155 6.13 -18.15 22.73
C SER A 155 6.59 -19.07 21.59
N GLY A 156 7.63 -18.69 20.85
CA GLY A 156 8.08 -19.34 19.62
C GLY A 156 7.13 -19.14 18.43
N ARG A 157 6.18 -18.19 18.52
CA ARG A 157 5.18 -17.94 17.47
C ARG A 157 5.31 -16.53 16.93
N CYS A 158 5.48 -16.44 15.62
CA CYS A 158 5.44 -15.18 14.91
C CYS A 158 4.15 -15.08 14.07
N PHE A 159 3.74 -13.85 13.78
CA PHE A 159 2.65 -13.62 12.84
C PHE A 159 3.07 -13.98 11.42
N THR A 160 2.12 -14.54 10.69
CA THR A 160 2.18 -14.76 9.25
C THR A 160 1.19 -13.84 8.55
N GLY A 161 1.49 -13.47 7.31
CA GLY A 161 0.72 -12.53 6.50
C GLY A 161 1.05 -12.72 5.03
N GLY A 162 0.66 -11.75 4.20
CA GLY A 162 1.02 -11.76 2.78
C GLY A 162 2.50 -11.47 2.52
N ASP A 163 3.18 -10.84 3.47
CA ASP A 163 4.63 -10.66 3.49
C ASP A 163 5.22 -11.32 4.75
N THR A 164 6.33 -12.04 4.59
CA THR A 164 6.95 -12.84 5.65
C THR A 164 7.59 -11.99 6.75
N ARG A 165 7.83 -10.70 6.48
CA ARG A 165 8.44 -9.75 7.41
C ARG A 165 7.40 -9.04 8.28
N ALA A 166 6.12 -9.44 8.24
CA ALA A 166 5.05 -8.83 9.03
C ALA A 166 5.35 -8.76 10.54
N SER A 167 6.18 -9.66 11.07
CA SER A 167 6.60 -9.68 12.49
C SER A 167 7.92 -8.95 12.77
N GLU A 168 8.54 -8.29 11.79
CA GLU A 168 9.87 -7.68 11.94
C GLU A 168 9.93 -6.76 13.15
N GLN A 169 8.91 -5.93 13.36
CA GLN A 169 8.74 -5.13 14.59
C GLN A 169 7.25 -4.86 14.91
N PRO A 170 6.91 -4.52 16.18
CA PRO A 170 5.52 -4.48 16.63
C PRO A 170 4.58 -3.46 15.96
N GLY A 171 5.08 -2.30 15.54
CA GLY A 171 4.33 -1.29 14.79
C GLY A 171 3.95 -1.76 13.39
N LEU A 172 4.85 -2.48 12.70
CA LEU A 172 4.57 -3.12 11.41
C LEU A 172 3.51 -4.21 11.57
N ALA A 173 3.70 -5.10 12.54
CA ALA A 173 2.74 -6.16 12.86
C ALA A 173 1.34 -5.61 13.19
N ALA A 174 1.27 -4.46 13.87
CA ALA A 174 0.02 -3.76 14.13
C ALA A 174 -0.66 -3.30 12.83
N LEU A 175 0.06 -2.66 11.90
CA LEU A 175 -0.51 -2.26 10.60
C LEU A 175 -0.99 -3.44 9.76
N HIS A 176 -0.21 -4.53 9.67
CA HIS A 176 -0.66 -5.75 8.98
C HIS A 176 -1.94 -6.31 9.63
N THR A 177 -2.03 -6.30 10.97
CA THR A 177 -3.24 -6.71 11.69
C THR A 177 -4.43 -5.84 11.32
N LEU A 178 -4.25 -4.51 11.27
CA LEU A 178 -5.33 -3.58 10.91
C LEU A 178 -5.81 -3.76 9.47
N MET A 179 -4.92 -4.04 8.53
CA MET A 179 -5.30 -4.30 7.13
C MET A 179 -6.05 -5.63 6.96
N MET A 180 -5.66 -6.67 7.69
CA MET A 180 -6.43 -7.92 7.77
C MET A 180 -7.83 -7.67 8.36
N ARG A 181 -7.92 -6.88 9.44
CA ARG A 181 -9.21 -6.51 10.05
C ARG A 181 -10.08 -5.71 9.07
N GLU A 182 -9.51 -4.79 8.31
CA GLU A 182 -10.24 -3.99 7.33
C GLU A 182 -10.81 -4.88 6.22
N HIS A 183 -10.02 -5.83 5.72
CA HIS A 183 -10.53 -6.83 4.77
C HIS A 183 -11.73 -7.59 5.33
N ASN A 184 -11.62 -8.13 6.54
CA ASN A 184 -12.70 -8.92 7.15
C ASN A 184 -13.94 -8.05 7.44
N ARG A 185 -13.75 -6.78 7.81
CA ARG A 185 -14.84 -5.81 7.99
C ARG A 185 -15.59 -5.57 6.68
N VAL A 186 -14.85 -5.31 5.59
CA VAL A 186 -15.42 -5.08 4.25
C VAL A 186 -16.11 -6.35 3.73
N ALA A 187 -15.48 -7.52 3.83
CA ALA A 187 -16.06 -8.80 3.40
C ALA A 187 -17.36 -9.12 4.16
N GLY A 188 -17.39 -8.89 5.47
CA GLY A 188 -18.59 -9.08 6.30
C GLY A 188 -19.75 -8.20 5.89
N GLU A 189 -19.48 -6.92 5.57
CA GLU A 189 -20.50 -5.99 5.10
C GLU A 189 -20.98 -6.34 3.68
N LEU A 190 -20.07 -6.70 2.77
CA LEU A 190 -20.43 -7.17 1.44
C LEU A 190 -21.31 -8.43 1.50
N LYS A 191 -21.05 -9.35 2.43
CA LYS A 191 -21.90 -10.53 2.65
C LYS A 191 -23.30 -10.14 3.11
N ARG A 192 -23.43 -9.13 3.97
CA ARG A 192 -24.72 -8.60 4.44
C ARG A 192 -25.53 -8.02 3.28
N LEU A 193 -24.87 -7.28 2.38
CA LEU A 193 -25.47 -6.60 1.23
C LEU A 193 -25.82 -7.56 0.10
N ASN A 194 -24.92 -8.49 -0.19
CA ASN A 194 -24.94 -9.41 -1.33
C ASN A 194 -24.99 -10.86 -0.84
N LYS A 195 -26.12 -11.27 -0.24
CA LYS A 195 -26.29 -12.62 0.32
C LYS A 195 -26.12 -13.76 -0.70
N HIS A 196 -26.20 -13.44 -1.99
CA HIS A 196 -26.02 -14.37 -3.10
C HIS A 196 -24.54 -14.58 -3.49
N TRP A 197 -23.62 -13.75 -3.00
CA TRP A 197 -22.20 -13.91 -3.29
C TRP A 197 -21.60 -15.10 -2.57
N ASN A 198 -20.78 -15.86 -3.29
CA ASN A 198 -19.98 -16.94 -2.72
C ASN A 198 -18.67 -16.40 -2.08
N ASP A 199 -17.92 -17.30 -1.42
CA ASP A 199 -16.65 -16.97 -0.75
C ASP A 199 -15.66 -16.23 -1.67
N GLU A 200 -15.48 -16.70 -2.91
CA GLU A 200 -14.54 -16.11 -3.86
C GLU A 200 -14.96 -14.71 -4.28
N GLN A 201 -16.25 -14.50 -4.54
CA GLN A 201 -16.78 -13.19 -4.89
C GLN A 201 -16.61 -12.20 -3.73
N LEU A 202 -16.87 -12.62 -2.50
CA LEU A 202 -16.67 -11.80 -1.31
C LEU A 202 -15.19 -11.43 -1.14
N PHE A 203 -14.30 -12.42 -1.20
CA PHE A 203 -12.86 -12.22 -1.05
C PHE A 203 -12.31 -11.25 -2.10
N GLN A 204 -12.60 -11.47 -3.38
CA GLN A 204 -12.03 -10.64 -4.46
C GLN A 204 -12.58 -9.21 -4.44
N ASN A 205 -13.87 -9.01 -4.11
CA ASN A 205 -14.41 -7.66 -3.98
C ASN A 205 -13.87 -6.93 -2.75
N ALA A 206 -13.74 -7.62 -1.61
CA ALA A 206 -13.11 -7.03 -0.41
C ALA A 206 -11.64 -6.69 -0.67
N ARG A 207 -10.87 -7.62 -1.27
CA ARG A 207 -9.49 -7.39 -1.70
C ARG A 207 -9.39 -6.15 -2.58
N ARG A 208 -10.21 -6.08 -3.64
CA ARG A 208 -10.21 -4.97 -4.59
C ARG A 208 -10.48 -3.61 -3.92
N ILE A 209 -11.44 -3.53 -2.99
CA ILE A 209 -11.74 -2.28 -2.27
C ILE A 209 -10.58 -1.89 -1.35
N VAL A 210 -10.05 -2.83 -0.58
CA VAL A 210 -8.94 -2.56 0.36
C VAL A 210 -7.65 -2.21 -0.36
N THR A 211 -7.36 -2.86 -1.49
CA THR A 211 -6.26 -2.48 -2.39
C THR A 211 -6.42 -1.05 -2.89
N ALA A 212 -7.63 -0.66 -3.32
CA ALA A 212 -7.90 0.71 -3.75
C ALA A 212 -7.73 1.73 -2.61
N ILE A 213 -8.10 1.38 -1.37
CA ILE A 213 -7.84 2.20 -0.18
C ILE A 213 -6.32 2.33 0.06
N ASN A 214 -5.56 1.23 -0.05
CA ASN A 214 -4.09 1.23 0.11
C ASN A 214 -3.41 2.16 -0.91
N GLN A 215 -3.82 2.07 -2.17
CA GLN A 215 -3.37 2.95 -3.25
C GLN A 215 -3.76 4.41 -2.97
N HIS A 216 -5.02 4.65 -2.62
CA HIS A 216 -5.52 6.00 -2.37
C HIS A 216 -4.78 6.69 -1.21
N VAL A 217 -4.64 6.04 -0.06
CA VAL A 217 -3.89 6.57 1.09
C VAL A 217 -2.44 6.88 0.71
N THR A 218 -1.80 5.97 -0.04
CA THR A 218 -0.39 6.13 -0.43
C THR A 218 -0.17 7.36 -1.33
N TYR A 219 -1.01 7.56 -2.35
CA TYR A 219 -0.85 8.68 -3.29
C TYR A 219 -1.46 9.99 -2.80
N ASN A 220 -2.60 9.93 -2.08
CA ASN A 220 -3.31 11.11 -1.59
C ASN A 220 -2.63 11.70 -0.35
N GLU A 221 -2.25 10.84 0.58
CA GLU A 221 -1.76 11.26 1.88
C GLU A 221 -0.25 11.11 1.99
N TRP A 222 0.33 9.95 1.70
CA TRP A 222 1.73 9.70 2.04
C TRP A 222 2.73 10.37 1.07
N LEU A 223 2.60 10.15 -0.24
CA LEU A 223 3.55 10.64 -1.25
C LEU A 223 3.80 12.16 -1.22
N PRO A 224 2.79 13.04 -1.03
CA PRO A 224 3.02 14.47 -0.94
C PRO A 224 3.90 14.88 0.25
N ARG A 225 3.90 14.13 1.36
CA ARG A 225 4.82 14.39 2.49
C ARG A 225 6.26 14.01 2.12
N VAL A 226 6.45 12.92 1.38
CA VAL A 226 7.77 12.39 1.03
C VAL A 226 8.44 13.20 -0.07
N LEU A 227 7.73 13.49 -1.16
CA LEU A 227 8.28 14.14 -2.34
C LEU A 227 8.11 15.67 -2.33
N GLY A 228 7.11 16.17 -1.60
CA GLY A 228 6.64 17.54 -1.72
C GLY A 228 5.81 17.77 -2.99
N TRP A 229 4.91 18.76 -2.95
CA TRP A 229 3.96 19.02 -4.03
C TRP A 229 4.61 19.34 -5.38
N ASN A 230 5.80 19.97 -5.40
CA ASN A 230 6.49 20.27 -6.65
C ASN A 230 6.91 19.01 -7.40
N ALA A 231 7.45 18.01 -6.70
CA ALA A 231 7.81 16.74 -7.31
C ALA A 231 6.58 15.89 -7.64
N VAL A 232 5.55 15.88 -6.78
CA VAL A 232 4.25 15.24 -7.10
C VAL A 232 3.68 15.77 -8.43
N ASN A 233 3.73 17.09 -8.64
CA ASN A 233 3.32 17.70 -9.91
C ASN A 233 4.24 17.31 -11.07
N LEU A 234 5.56 17.38 -10.87
CA LEU A 234 6.55 17.08 -11.91
C LEU A 234 6.42 15.64 -12.44
N TYR A 235 6.15 14.68 -11.55
CA TYR A 235 6.00 13.27 -11.90
C TYR A 235 4.54 12.84 -12.15
N GLU A 236 3.62 13.80 -12.26
CA GLU A 236 2.21 13.56 -12.61
C GLU A 236 1.50 12.61 -11.61
N LEU A 237 1.85 12.70 -10.34
CA LEU A 237 1.37 11.81 -9.28
C LEU A 237 0.06 12.28 -8.63
N ASN A 238 -0.48 13.43 -9.04
CA ASN A 238 -1.73 13.96 -8.49
C ASN A 238 -2.92 13.05 -8.83
N LEU A 239 -3.75 12.80 -7.83
CA LEU A 239 -5.01 12.09 -8.00
C LEU A 239 -6.07 12.99 -8.62
N LEU A 240 -7.03 12.38 -9.30
CA LEU A 240 -8.15 13.12 -9.88
C LEU A 240 -9.21 13.40 -8.81
N PRO A 241 -9.81 14.60 -8.80
CA PRO A 241 -10.90 14.91 -7.88
C PRO A 241 -12.20 14.18 -8.26
N GLU A 242 -12.41 13.94 -9.56
CA GLU A 242 -13.59 13.30 -10.13
C GLU A 242 -13.26 12.58 -11.45
N GLY A 243 -14.15 11.68 -11.90
CA GLY A 243 -13.97 10.90 -13.13
C GLY A 243 -12.84 9.87 -13.06
N TYR A 244 -12.36 9.47 -14.24
CA TYR A 244 -11.40 8.39 -14.45
C TYR A 244 -10.08 8.89 -15.03
N SER A 245 -8.99 8.20 -14.71
CA SER A 245 -7.66 8.38 -15.32
C SER A 245 -7.56 7.54 -16.59
N GLU A 246 -7.02 8.16 -17.63
CA GLU A 246 -6.70 7.54 -18.94
C GLU A 246 -5.18 7.30 -19.07
N ASP A 247 -4.43 7.36 -17.96
CA ASP A 247 -2.97 7.31 -17.96
C ASP A 247 -2.42 5.88 -18.10
N TYR A 248 -3.30 4.86 -18.11
CA TYR A 248 -2.88 3.48 -18.22
C TYR A 248 -2.23 3.20 -19.57
N ASP A 249 -0.96 2.80 -19.55
CA ASP A 249 -0.20 2.36 -20.72
C ASP A 249 0.13 0.86 -20.63
N ALA A 250 -0.48 0.08 -21.51
CA ALA A 250 -0.27 -1.37 -21.60
C ALA A 250 1.15 -1.76 -22.07
N TYR A 251 1.92 -0.83 -22.63
CA TYR A 251 3.30 -1.03 -23.06
C TYR A 251 4.33 -0.56 -22.03
N CYS A 252 3.88 0.08 -20.95
CA CYS A 252 4.78 0.49 -19.88
C CYS A 252 5.27 -0.73 -19.09
N ASN A 253 6.51 -0.64 -18.58
CA ASN A 253 7.09 -1.64 -17.70
C ASN A 253 6.76 -1.33 -16.22
N PRO A 254 5.95 -2.16 -15.53
CA PRO A 254 5.61 -1.95 -14.13
C PRO A 254 6.68 -2.49 -13.15
N THR A 255 7.76 -3.12 -13.62
CA THR A 255 8.76 -3.71 -12.73
C THR A 255 9.41 -2.65 -11.84
N VAL A 256 9.82 -3.07 -10.66
CA VAL A 256 10.53 -2.21 -9.71
C VAL A 256 11.98 -2.04 -10.13
N LEU A 257 12.44 -0.80 -10.18
CA LEU A 257 13.84 -0.44 -10.44
C LEU A 257 14.72 -0.95 -9.30
N ASN A 258 15.90 -1.48 -9.63
CA ASN A 258 16.82 -2.02 -8.63
C ASN A 258 17.30 -0.90 -7.66
N GLU A 259 17.59 0.28 -8.20
CA GLU A 259 17.92 1.48 -7.44
C GLU A 259 16.79 1.97 -6.54
N PHE A 260 15.52 1.73 -6.88
CA PHE A 260 14.39 2.07 -6.01
C PHE A 260 14.44 1.26 -4.72
N GLY A 261 14.84 -0.02 -4.78
CA GLY A 261 15.05 -0.88 -3.61
C GLY A 261 16.13 -0.39 -2.64
N ILE A 262 17.01 0.53 -3.05
CA ILE A 262 17.97 1.20 -2.17
C ILE A 262 17.50 2.62 -1.81
N ALA A 263 16.95 3.38 -2.77
CA ALA A 263 16.46 4.72 -2.52
C ALA A 263 15.29 4.74 -1.51
N PHE A 264 14.38 3.77 -1.57
CA PHE A 264 13.22 3.68 -0.69
C PHE A 264 13.57 3.37 0.77
N ARG A 265 14.83 2.98 1.03
CA ARG A 265 15.39 2.79 2.38
C ARG A 265 15.71 4.09 3.11
N PHE A 266 15.42 5.26 2.53
CA PHE A 266 15.54 6.56 3.23
C PHE A 266 14.76 6.55 4.56
N GLY A 267 13.69 5.77 4.65
CA GLY A 267 12.87 5.60 5.86
C GLY A 267 13.66 5.13 7.09
N HIS A 268 14.80 4.48 6.92
CA HIS A 268 15.63 4.03 8.04
C HIS A 268 16.21 5.19 8.87
N SER A 269 16.42 6.37 8.30
CA SER A 269 16.84 7.57 9.05
C SER A 269 15.68 8.26 9.78
N LEU A 270 14.43 7.88 9.49
CA LEU A 270 13.25 8.40 10.18
C LEU A 270 12.93 7.65 11.49
N LEU A 271 13.64 6.55 11.75
CA LEU A 271 13.39 5.63 12.86
C LEU A 271 13.71 6.27 14.22
N LYS A 272 12.79 6.12 15.18
CA LYS A 272 13.06 6.36 16.59
C LYS A 272 13.61 5.10 17.27
N PRO A 273 14.41 5.24 18.34
CA PRO A 273 14.93 4.09 19.09
C PRO A 273 13.85 3.25 19.80
N SER A 274 12.67 3.83 20.02
CA SER A 274 11.56 3.12 20.63
C SER A 274 10.22 3.64 20.12
N LEU A 275 9.21 2.77 20.14
CA LEU A 275 7.82 3.13 19.89
C LEU A 275 7.20 3.55 21.21
N GLU A 276 6.84 4.83 21.29
CA GLU A 276 6.13 5.39 22.42
C GLU A 276 4.70 4.84 22.47
N ARG A 277 4.17 4.64 23.68
CA ARG A 277 2.81 4.12 23.89
C ARG A 277 1.90 5.23 24.36
N MET A 278 0.67 5.27 23.85
CA MET A 278 -0.31 6.30 24.19
C MET A 278 -1.65 5.67 24.61
N ASP A 279 -2.22 6.09 25.73
CA ASP A 279 -3.52 5.57 26.17
C ASP A 279 -4.72 6.19 25.44
N GLY A 280 -5.94 5.86 25.87
CA GLY A 280 -7.18 6.29 25.21
C GLY A 280 -7.40 7.81 25.15
N ILE A 281 -6.68 8.60 25.95
CA ILE A 281 -6.70 10.07 25.89
C ILE A 281 -5.41 10.65 25.29
N PHE A 282 -4.63 9.80 24.62
CA PHE A 282 -3.33 10.12 24.03
C PHE A 282 -2.27 10.57 25.04
N ALA A 283 -2.38 10.14 26.31
CA ALA A 283 -1.34 10.37 27.31
C ALA A 283 -0.26 9.28 27.22
N LYS A 284 1.01 9.69 27.33
CA LYS A 284 2.16 8.79 27.26
C LYS A 284 2.10 7.71 28.36
N ARG A 285 2.30 6.47 27.94
CA ARG A 285 2.42 5.27 28.78
C ARG A 285 3.86 4.77 28.77
N ASN A 286 4.35 4.39 29.95
CA ASN A 286 5.69 3.82 30.14
C ASN A 286 5.59 2.35 30.55
N PRO A 287 6.63 1.53 30.26
CA PRO A 287 7.80 1.88 29.43
C PRO A 287 7.46 1.92 27.93
N PRO A 288 8.21 2.67 27.11
CA PRO A 288 8.11 2.59 25.65
C PRO A 288 8.62 1.24 25.14
N VAL A 289 8.30 0.90 23.89
CA VAL A 289 8.71 -0.34 23.24
C VAL A 289 10.03 -0.13 22.53
N LYS A 290 11.13 -0.57 23.15
CA LYS A 290 12.47 -0.46 22.57
C LYS A 290 12.64 -1.41 21.39
N LEU A 291 13.16 -0.92 20.25
CA LEU A 291 13.23 -1.71 19.01
C LEU A 291 14.12 -2.95 19.17
N SER A 292 15.35 -2.81 19.67
CA SER A 292 16.29 -3.94 19.85
C SER A 292 15.85 -5.01 20.86
N GLU A 293 14.73 -4.81 21.56
CA GLU A 293 14.14 -5.80 22.47
C GLU A 293 12.92 -6.51 21.86
N HIS A 294 12.40 -5.99 20.74
CA HIS A 294 11.11 -6.41 20.19
C HIS A 294 11.13 -6.75 18.69
N PHE A 295 12.30 -6.76 18.04
CA PHE A 295 12.40 -7.31 16.69
C PHE A 295 11.98 -8.79 16.68
N PHE A 296 11.15 -9.20 15.71
CA PHE A 296 10.62 -10.56 15.59
C PHE A 296 9.94 -11.11 16.85
N ASN A 297 9.37 -10.23 17.68
CA ASN A 297 8.71 -10.59 18.94
C ASN A 297 7.29 -10.01 19.01
N PRO A 298 6.30 -10.66 18.36
CA PRO A 298 4.91 -10.19 18.39
C PRO A 298 4.15 -10.49 19.68
N ASP A 299 4.73 -11.23 20.64
CA ASP A 299 4.05 -11.57 21.91
C ASP A 299 3.54 -10.32 22.65
N LEU A 300 4.24 -9.20 22.47
CA LEU A 300 3.86 -7.90 23.00
C LEU A 300 2.44 -7.49 22.57
N LEU A 301 2.02 -7.76 21.34
CA LEU A 301 0.71 -7.35 20.80
C LEU A 301 -0.47 -8.14 21.38
N TYR A 302 -0.22 -9.24 22.08
CA TYR A 302 -1.25 -9.96 22.82
C TYR A 302 -1.57 -9.32 24.18
N GLN A 303 -0.80 -8.33 24.62
CA GLN A 303 -1.07 -7.61 25.86
C GLN A 303 -2.30 -6.71 25.71
N PRO A 304 -3.10 -6.52 26.79
CA PRO A 304 -4.32 -5.72 26.73
C PRO A 304 -4.05 -4.29 26.25
N GLY A 305 -4.72 -3.89 25.16
CA GLY A 305 -4.66 -2.52 24.62
C GLY A 305 -3.36 -2.16 23.91
N MET A 306 -2.37 -3.06 23.82
CA MET A 306 -1.04 -2.74 23.30
C MET A 306 -1.06 -2.31 21.82
N LEU A 307 -1.85 -2.99 20.98
CA LEU A 307 -1.99 -2.62 19.57
C LEU A 307 -2.44 -1.16 19.45
N ASP A 308 -3.52 -0.80 20.11
CA ASP A 308 -4.04 0.58 20.09
C ASP A 308 -3.05 1.57 20.70
N GLU A 309 -2.33 1.19 21.76
CA GLU A 309 -1.32 2.05 22.39
C GLU A 309 -0.15 2.38 21.46
N ILE A 310 0.32 1.38 20.69
CA ILE A 310 1.38 1.55 19.68
C ILE A 310 0.85 2.39 18.51
N ILE A 311 -0.35 2.10 18.00
CA ILE A 311 -0.94 2.87 16.90
C ILE A 311 -1.09 4.34 17.29
N ARG A 312 -1.67 4.65 18.47
CA ARG A 312 -1.76 6.04 18.95
C ARG A 312 -0.38 6.67 19.17
N GLY A 313 0.62 5.88 19.54
CA GLY A 313 2.02 6.29 19.57
C GLY A 313 2.53 6.75 18.22
N LEU A 314 2.32 5.92 17.19
CA LEU A 314 2.70 6.22 15.80
C LEU A 314 2.01 7.48 15.26
N THR A 315 0.76 7.75 15.65
CA THR A 315 0.02 8.94 15.22
C THR A 315 0.30 10.18 16.07
N THR A 316 0.92 10.06 17.25
CA THR A 316 1.14 11.21 18.15
C THR A 316 2.57 11.69 18.19
N VAL A 317 3.52 10.76 18.10
CA VAL A 317 4.95 11.07 18.23
C VAL A 317 5.53 11.40 16.88
N SER A 318 6.42 12.39 16.84
CA SER A 318 7.14 12.72 15.61
C SER A 318 8.09 11.61 15.19
N MET A 319 8.34 11.49 13.88
CA MET A 319 9.49 10.74 13.38
C MET A 319 10.81 11.48 13.68
N GLU A 320 11.95 10.83 13.45
CA GLU A 320 13.23 11.56 13.34
C GLU A 320 13.29 12.34 12.02
N THR A 321 14.05 13.42 11.99
CA THR A 321 14.31 14.17 10.77
C THR A 321 15.21 13.37 9.84
N LEU A 322 14.92 13.35 8.54
CA LEU A 322 15.82 12.72 7.57
C LEU A 322 17.17 13.43 7.59
N ASP A 323 18.21 12.70 7.96
CA ASP A 323 19.59 13.18 7.93
C ASP A 323 20.57 12.02 7.68
N GLN A 324 21.86 12.27 7.91
CA GLN A 324 22.92 11.29 7.67
C GLN A 324 23.06 10.23 8.78
N PHE A 325 22.20 10.25 9.80
CA PHE A 325 22.27 9.41 10.99
C PHE A 325 21.07 8.46 11.06
N LEU A 326 21.34 7.31 11.67
CA LEU A 326 20.37 6.29 12.02
C LEU A 326 20.61 5.92 13.49
N THR A 327 19.54 5.59 14.19
CA THR A 327 19.59 5.21 15.60
C THR A 327 20.44 3.97 15.85
N ASP A 328 21.15 3.95 16.99
CA ASP A 328 21.97 2.82 17.46
C ASP A 328 21.18 1.50 17.59
N GLU A 329 19.85 1.58 17.72
CA GLU A 329 18.98 0.40 17.73
C GLU A 329 19.01 -0.39 16.42
N VAL A 330 19.37 0.25 15.30
CA VAL A 330 19.52 -0.42 14.00
C VAL A 330 20.93 -0.37 13.42
N THR A 331 21.83 0.47 13.93
CA THR A 331 23.25 0.47 13.50
C THR A 331 24.14 -0.43 14.37
N ASN A 332 23.73 -0.75 15.60
CA ASN A 332 24.49 -1.64 16.49
C ASN A 332 23.69 -2.88 16.92
N HIS A 333 22.38 -2.73 17.07
CA HIS A 333 21.52 -3.73 17.72
C HIS A 333 20.43 -4.33 16.81
N LEU A 334 20.53 -4.16 15.49
CA LEU A 334 19.56 -4.73 14.56
C LEU A 334 19.55 -6.26 14.69
N PHE A 335 18.38 -6.82 15.00
CA PHE A 335 18.14 -8.26 15.15
C PHE A 335 19.08 -8.98 16.13
N GLU A 336 19.62 -8.25 17.11
CA GLU A 336 20.59 -8.77 18.09
C GLU A 336 20.05 -9.95 18.90
N ASP A 337 20.76 -11.08 18.86
CA ASP A 337 20.56 -12.18 19.82
C ASP A 337 21.25 -11.81 21.14
N LYS A 338 20.47 -11.43 22.14
CA LYS A 338 20.97 -11.02 23.47
C LYS A 338 21.81 -12.09 24.17
N ARG A 339 21.78 -13.35 23.72
CA ARG A 339 22.63 -14.44 24.25
C ARG A 339 24.04 -14.44 23.64
N GLN A 340 24.25 -13.74 22.54
CA GLN A 340 25.50 -13.68 21.79
C GLN A 340 26.02 -12.22 21.75
N PRO A 341 27.15 -11.92 22.42
CA PRO A 341 27.72 -10.58 22.40
C PRO A 341 28.04 -10.11 20.97
N PHE A 342 27.72 -8.84 20.68
CA PHE A 342 27.96 -8.20 19.38
C PHE A 342 27.29 -8.91 18.20
N SER A 343 26.19 -9.64 18.44
CA SER A 343 25.45 -10.34 17.39
C SER A 343 24.50 -9.43 16.59
N GLY A 344 24.30 -8.20 17.05
CA GLY A 344 23.55 -7.18 16.31
C GLY A 344 24.20 -6.84 14.98
N LEU A 345 23.40 -6.29 14.07
CA LEU A 345 23.85 -5.88 12.74
C LEU A 345 23.81 -4.35 12.61
N ASP A 346 24.50 -3.83 11.59
CA ASP A 346 24.44 -2.43 11.20
C ASP A 346 23.62 -2.26 9.91
N LEU A 347 22.40 -1.74 10.05
CA LEU A 347 21.48 -1.51 8.94
C LEU A 347 22.04 -0.53 7.90
N ALA A 348 22.77 0.51 8.32
CA ALA A 348 23.37 1.46 7.39
C ALA A 348 24.46 0.79 6.56
N ALA A 349 25.36 0.03 7.21
CA ALA A 349 26.39 -0.73 6.53
C ALA A 349 25.79 -1.81 5.60
N LEU A 350 24.72 -2.49 6.04
CA LEU A 350 23.99 -3.45 5.21
C LEU A 350 23.36 -2.80 3.98
N ASN A 351 22.81 -1.58 4.08
CA ASN A 351 22.24 -0.87 2.93
C ASN A 351 23.31 -0.51 1.89
N ILE A 352 24.46 -0.01 2.35
CA ILE A 352 25.60 0.30 1.49
C ILE A 352 26.11 -0.97 0.80
N GLN A 353 26.36 -2.03 1.59
CA GLN A 353 26.86 -3.30 1.07
C GLN A 353 25.86 -3.98 0.14
N ARG A 354 24.55 -3.85 0.38
CA ARG A 354 23.48 -4.36 -0.49
C ARG A 354 23.45 -3.62 -1.83
N GLY A 355 23.65 -2.30 -1.84
CA GLY A 355 23.80 -1.54 -3.08
C GLY A 355 24.98 -2.04 -3.94
N ARG A 356 26.11 -2.36 -3.29
CA ARG A 356 27.28 -2.95 -3.95
C ARG A 356 27.03 -4.37 -4.43
N ASP A 357 26.35 -5.21 -3.63
CA ASP A 357 25.93 -6.56 -4.03
C ASP A 357 25.07 -6.55 -5.29
N HIS A 358 24.15 -5.58 -5.36
CA HIS A 358 23.24 -5.37 -6.49
C HIS A 358 23.91 -4.72 -7.71
N GLY A 359 25.18 -4.32 -7.60
CA GLY A 359 25.91 -3.70 -8.70
C GLY A 359 25.33 -2.35 -9.14
N LEU A 360 24.72 -1.61 -8.20
CA LEU A 360 24.20 -0.27 -8.49
C LEU A 360 25.31 0.67 -8.92
N GLN A 361 24.97 1.61 -9.79
CA GLN A 361 25.91 2.65 -10.21
C GLN A 361 26.27 3.57 -9.03
N PRO A 362 27.36 4.34 -9.14
CA PRO A 362 27.65 5.37 -8.15
C PRO A 362 26.59 6.47 -8.11
N TYR A 363 26.42 7.11 -6.96
CA TYR A 363 25.52 8.23 -6.74
C TYR A 363 25.60 9.32 -7.84
N ASN A 364 26.82 9.63 -8.30
CA ASN A 364 27.03 10.67 -9.32
C ASN A 364 26.44 10.31 -10.70
N GLU A 365 26.26 9.02 -11.02
CA GLU A 365 25.54 8.60 -12.22
C GLU A 365 24.04 8.88 -12.09
N TYR A 366 23.44 8.56 -10.94
CA TYR A 366 22.03 8.82 -10.68
C TYR A 366 21.72 10.32 -10.65
N ARG A 367 22.63 11.16 -10.13
CA ARG A 367 22.52 12.62 -10.28
C ARG A 367 22.38 13.04 -11.74
N ALA A 368 23.24 12.52 -12.62
CA ALA A 368 23.19 12.84 -14.04
C ALA A 368 21.90 12.34 -14.70
N LEU A 369 21.45 11.12 -14.37
CA LEU A 369 20.16 10.57 -14.84
C LEU A 369 18.97 11.44 -14.41
N CYS A 370 19.05 12.01 -13.21
CA CYS A 370 18.05 12.92 -12.65
C CYS A 370 18.25 14.39 -13.04
N ASN A 371 18.99 14.66 -14.13
CA ASN A 371 19.25 16.01 -14.66
C ASN A 371 19.97 16.97 -13.69
N LEU A 372 20.65 16.44 -12.67
CA LEU A 372 21.55 17.22 -11.83
C LEU A 372 22.94 17.34 -12.48
N THR A 373 23.69 18.35 -12.07
CA THR A 373 25.05 18.54 -12.59
C THR A 373 25.98 17.48 -12.02
N ARG A 374 26.56 16.64 -12.89
CA ARG A 374 27.59 15.68 -12.51
C ARG A 374 28.75 16.39 -11.79
N ALA A 375 29.08 15.94 -10.59
CA ALA A 375 30.22 16.47 -9.84
C ALA A 375 31.54 15.94 -10.40
N ARG A 376 32.57 16.79 -10.48
CA ARG A 376 33.94 16.39 -10.82
C ARG A 376 34.85 16.36 -9.61
N SER A 377 34.43 17.04 -8.54
CA SER A 377 35.07 17.05 -7.23
C SER A 377 34.01 17.05 -6.14
N PHE A 378 34.40 16.70 -4.91
CA PHE A 378 33.49 16.77 -3.76
C PHE A 378 32.89 18.17 -3.55
N ASP A 379 33.62 19.25 -3.88
CA ASP A 379 33.14 20.62 -3.72
C ASP A 379 32.00 20.97 -4.68
N ASP A 380 31.84 20.26 -5.79
CA ASP A 380 30.73 20.47 -6.73
C ASP A 380 29.36 20.03 -6.15
N LEU A 381 29.37 19.28 -5.04
CA LEU A 381 28.17 18.81 -4.34
C LEU A 381 27.50 19.87 -3.46
N HIS A 382 28.11 21.05 -3.29
CA HIS A 382 27.65 22.07 -2.32
C HIS A 382 26.26 22.66 -2.58
N ARG A 383 25.67 22.40 -3.76
CA ARG A 383 24.32 22.84 -4.11
C ARG A 383 23.26 21.97 -3.44
N GLU A 384 23.50 20.67 -3.37
CA GLU A 384 22.57 19.71 -2.80
C GLU A 384 23.01 19.24 -1.41
N ILE A 385 24.30 19.29 -1.06
CA ILE A 385 24.84 18.74 0.18
C ILE A 385 25.53 19.82 1.02
N ALA A 386 25.26 19.84 2.32
CA ALA A 386 25.86 20.81 3.24
C ALA A 386 27.39 20.65 3.36
N ARG A 387 28.14 21.75 3.38
CA ARG A 387 29.62 21.75 3.42
C ARG A 387 30.24 20.87 4.52
N PRO A 388 29.74 20.85 5.77
CA PRO A 388 30.32 19.97 6.81
C PRO A 388 30.20 18.48 6.48
N VAL A 389 29.16 18.09 5.73
CA VAL A 389 28.95 16.73 5.25
C VAL A 389 29.94 16.41 4.13
N ILE A 390 30.14 17.34 3.19
CA ILE A 390 31.14 17.21 2.11
C ILE A 390 32.55 16.96 2.68
N GLU A 391 32.93 17.68 3.74
CA GLU A 391 34.22 17.46 4.41
C GLU A 391 34.35 16.07 5.07
N ARG A 392 33.23 15.45 5.47
CA ARG A 392 33.24 14.04 5.91
C ARG A 392 33.39 13.11 4.71
N MET A 393 32.68 13.36 3.61
CA MET A 393 32.77 12.54 2.40
C MET A 393 34.20 12.49 1.83
N LYS A 394 34.92 13.63 1.82
CA LYS A 394 36.34 13.71 1.43
C LYS A 394 37.27 12.81 2.26
N ARG A 395 36.89 12.46 3.49
CA ARG A 395 37.66 11.56 4.38
C ARG A 395 37.27 10.10 4.21
N THR A 396 36.09 9.82 3.66
CA THR A 396 35.52 8.46 3.56
C THR A 396 35.72 7.87 2.17
N TYR A 397 35.47 8.65 1.11
CA TYR A 397 35.57 8.21 -0.28
C TYR A 397 36.82 8.80 -0.94
N ALA A 398 37.45 8.03 -1.84
CA ALA A 398 38.64 8.47 -2.56
C ALA A 398 38.28 9.49 -3.66
N HIS A 399 37.16 9.28 -4.35
CA HIS A 399 36.64 10.15 -5.39
C HIS A 399 35.12 10.34 -5.28
N VAL A 400 34.60 11.41 -5.90
CA VAL A 400 33.15 11.71 -5.91
C VAL A 400 32.33 10.64 -6.67
N ASP A 401 32.98 9.94 -7.61
CA ASP A 401 32.40 8.82 -8.35
C ASP A 401 32.44 7.50 -7.57
N ASP A 402 32.98 7.47 -6.34
CA ASP A 402 32.96 6.27 -5.50
C ASP A 402 31.78 6.27 -4.50
N ILE A 403 31.01 7.36 -4.43
CA ILE A 403 29.93 7.52 -3.45
C ILE A 403 28.81 6.52 -3.76
N ASP A 404 28.48 5.65 -2.81
CA ASP A 404 27.37 4.70 -2.92
C ASP A 404 26.02 5.47 -2.99
N LEU A 405 25.06 4.97 -3.79
CA LEU A 405 23.76 5.62 -3.98
C LEU A 405 23.04 5.90 -2.65
N PHE A 406 23.00 4.92 -1.73
CA PHE A 406 22.34 5.08 -0.44
C PHE A 406 22.91 6.27 0.34
N THR A 407 24.24 6.31 0.48
CA THR A 407 24.94 7.38 1.19
C THR A 407 24.74 8.73 0.52
N GLY A 408 24.91 8.80 -0.80
CA GLY A 408 24.80 10.05 -1.54
C GLY A 408 23.40 10.64 -1.54
N GLY A 409 22.36 9.84 -1.73
CA GLY A 409 20.98 10.32 -1.72
C GLY A 409 20.46 10.68 -0.33
N LEU A 410 20.92 10.02 0.74
CA LEU A 410 20.49 10.29 2.11
C LEU A 410 20.98 11.64 2.64
N ILE A 411 22.18 12.09 2.21
CA ILE A 411 22.81 13.33 2.68
C ILE A 411 22.41 14.57 1.89
N GLU A 412 21.57 14.43 0.87
CA GLU A 412 21.06 15.56 0.11
C GLU A 412 20.08 16.40 0.94
N THR A 413 20.08 17.70 0.69
CA THR A 413 19.12 18.64 1.25
C THR A 413 17.73 18.29 0.71
N PRO A 414 16.72 18.12 1.59
CA PRO A 414 15.37 17.78 1.16
C PRO A 414 14.78 18.77 0.16
N LEU A 415 13.98 18.25 -0.79
CA LEU A 415 13.15 19.06 -1.67
C LEU A 415 12.18 19.92 -0.86
N HIS A 416 11.81 21.09 -1.40
CA HIS A 416 10.90 21.98 -0.69
C HIS A 416 9.55 21.31 -0.40
N GLY A 417 9.22 21.17 0.89
CA GLY A 417 8.00 20.53 1.36
C GLY A 417 8.03 19.00 1.36
N GLY A 418 9.12 18.38 0.90
CA GLY A 418 9.35 16.93 0.94
C GLY A 418 10.35 16.52 2.02
N LEU A 419 10.62 15.22 2.10
CA LEU A 419 11.60 14.61 3.00
C LEU A 419 12.92 14.31 2.32
N VAL A 420 12.88 13.86 1.06
CA VAL A 420 14.06 13.38 0.35
C VAL A 420 14.69 14.46 -0.52
N GLY A 421 15.99 14.34 -0.78
CA GLY A 421 16.70 15.19 -1.73
C GLY A 421 16.35 14.90 -3.19
N PRO A 422 16.89 15.68 -4.14
CA PRO A 422 16.52 15.60 -5.55
C PRO A 422 16.81 14.24 -6.22
N THR A 423 17.87 13.54 -5.85
CA THR A 423 18.21 12.23 -6.46
C THR A 423 17.21 11.16 -6.05
N PHE A 424 16.97 11.01 -4.74
CA PHE A 424 15.93 10.10 -4.26
C PHE A 424 14.54 10.55 -4.71
N GLY A 425 14.21 11.84 -4.65
CA GLY A 425 12.94 12.37 -5.13
C GLY A 425 12.67 12.01 -6.60
N CYS A 426 13.71 12.00 -7.43
CA CYS A 426 13.64 11.56 -8.81
C CYS A 426 13.44 10.05 -8.97
N THR A 427 14.25 9.22 -8.31
CA THR A 427 14.10 7.75 -8.37
C THR A 427 12.72 7.31 -7.86
N LEU A 428 12.27 7.87 -6.74
CA LEU A 428 10.96 7.59 -6.17
C LEU A 428 9.84 8.09 -7.08
N GLY A 429 9.92 9.32 -7.57
CA GLY A 429 8.91 9.90 -8.46
C GLY A 429 8.70 9.09 -9.74
N ILE A 430 9.80 8.63 -10.36
CA ILE A 430 9.74 7.76 -11.54
C ILE A 430 9.08 6.42 -11.20
N GLN A 431 9.50 5.77 -10.12
CA GLN A 431 8.94 4.47 -9.75
C GLN A 431 7.44 4.57 -9.45
N PHE A 432 7.01 5.50 -8.60
CA PHE A 432 5.59 5.65 -8.28
C PHE A 432 4.76 6.04 -9.50
N ARG A 433 5.31 6.83 -10.44
CA ARG A 433 4.61 7.10 -11.71
C ARG A 433 4.38 5.79 -12.48
N ASN A 434 5.39 4.93 -12.57
CA ASN A 434 5.26 3.64 -13.25
C ASN A 434 4.28 2.71 -12.51
N LEU A 435 4.32 2.67 -11.18
CA LEU A 435 3.39 1.86 -10.37
C LEU A 435 1.93 2.25 -10.55
N ARG A 436 1.65 3.50 -10.94
CA ARG A 436 0.31 3.97 -11.30
C ARG A 436 -0.01 3.76 -12.78
N CYS A 437 0.77 4.34 -13.68
CA CYS A 437 0.45 4.39 -15.11
C CYS A 437 0.56 3.02 -15.79
N CYS A 438 1.26 2.07 -15.19
CA CYS A 438 1.52 0.75 -15.77
C CYS A 438 0.68 -0.33 -15.08
N ASP A 439 -0.16 0.05 -14.12
CA ASP A 439 -1.12 -0.81 -13.44
C ASP A 439 -2.51 -0.73 -14.09
N ARG A 440 -2.91 -1.81 -14.76
CA ARG A 440 -4.25 -1.92 -15.34
C ARG A 440 -5.34 -1.88 -14.27
N PHE A 441 -5.03 -2.27 -13.04
CA PHE A 441 -5.95 -2.28 -11.90
C PHE A 441 -5.82 -1.05 -11.01
N TRP A 442 -5.09 -0.01 -11.44
CA TRP A 442 -5.08 1.29 -10.77
C TRP A 442 -6.50 1.75 -10.46
N TYR A 443 -6.77 2.14 -9.22
CA TYR A 443 -8.14 2.30 -8.76
C TYR A 443 -8.95 3.41 -9.48
N GLU A 444 -8.28 4.37 -10.13
CA GLU A 444 -8.94 5.41 -10.94
C GLU A 444 -9.04 5.08 -12.44
N ASN A 445 -8.55 3.92 -12.90
CA ASN A 445 -8.51 3.58 -14.32
C ASN A 445 -9.90 3.61 -14.99
N ALA A 446 -9.96 4.10 -16.22
CA ALA A 446 -11.16 4.20 -17.05
C ALA A 446 -11.62 2.88 -17.72
N ASP A 447 -10.79 1.82 -17.72
CA ASP A 447 -11.11 0.54 -18.38
C ASP A 447 -12.44 -0.05 -17.86
N PRO A 448 -13.50 -0.12 -18.69
CA PRO A 448 -14.84 -0.59 -18.29
C PRO A 448 -14.88 -2.01 -17.71
N LEU A 449 -13.86 -2.84 -17.97
CA LEU A 449 -13.79 -4.21 -17.48
C LEU A 449 -13.31 -4.31 -16.03
N VAL A 450 -12.59 -3.29 -15.53
CA VAL A 450 -11.93 -3.32 -14.22
C VAL A 450 -12.18 -2.07 -13.36
N ARG A 451 -12.75 -1.01 -13.93
CA ARG A 451 -13.02 0.25 -13.20
C ARG A 451 -14.07 0.08 -12.12
N PHE A 452 -13.96 0.91 -11.08
CA PHE A 452 -15.08 1.15 -10.16
C PHE A 452 -16.14 2.02 -10.85
N THR A 453 -17.39 1.97 -10.41
CA THR A 453 -18.38 2.96 -10.88
C THR A 453 -18.04 4.35 -10.32
N ASP A 454 -18.43 5.43 -10.98
CA ASP A 454 -18.17 6.80 -10.49
C ASP A 454 -18.60 7.01 -9.02
N PRO A 455 -19.78 6.53 -8.57
CA PRO A 455 -20.16 6.62 -7.17
C PRO A 455 -19.24 5.82 -6.23
N GLN A 456 -18.83 4.61 -6.63
CA GLN A 456 -17.89 3.80 -5.83
C GLN A 456 -16.52 4.47 -5.70
N LEU A 457 -16.00 5.02 -6.80
CA LEU A 457 -14.74 5.74 -6.83
C LEU A 457 -14.80 7.00 -5.95
N THR A 458 -15.93 7.70 -5.98
CA THR A 458 -16.19 8.85 -5.10
C THR A 458 -16.16 8.47 -3.62
N GLU A 459 -16.64 7.29 -3.23
CA GLU A 459 -16.53 6.82 -1.84
C GLU A 459 -15.09 6.47 -1.45
N ILE A 460 -14.32 5.83 -2.33
CA ILE A 460 -12.91 5.48 -2.08
C ILE A 460 -12.08 6.75 -1.86
N ARG A 461 -12.30 7.80 -2.65
CA ARG A 461 -11.59 9.09 -2.55
C ARG A 461 -11.81 9.86 -1.24
N LYS A 462 -12.78 9.44 -0.41
CA LYS A 462 -13.01 10.05 0.90
C LYS A 462 -12.14 9.46 2.00
N VAL A 463 -11.60 8.26 1.77
CA VAL A 463 -10.95 7.47 2.83
C VAL A 463 -9.65 8.12 3.24
N THR A 464 -9.44 8.18 4.55
CA THR A 464 -8.17 8.54 5.18
C THR A 464 -7.65 7.37 5.98
N LEU A 465 -6.33 7.31 6.19
CA LEU A 465 -5.74 6.35 7.11
C LEU A 465 -6.35 6.51 8.51
N SER A 466 -6.64 7.73 8.95
CA SER A 466 -7.35 8.01 10.21
C SER A 466 -8.65 7.24 10.34
N LYS A 467 -9.47 7.21 9.28
CA LYS A 467 -10.72 6.44 9.28
C LYS A 467 -10.47 4.94 9.38
N LEU A 468 -9.49 4.43 8.64
CA LEU A 468 -9.11 3.02 8.68
C LEU A 468 -8.69 2.61 10.10
N LEU A 469 -7.90 3.44 10.79
CA LEU A 469 -7.51 3.18 12.19
C LEU A 469 -8.74 3.16 13.12
N CYS A 470 -9.64 4.14 13.00
CA CYS A 470 -10.88 4.19 13.78
C CYS A 470 -11.76 2.95 13.61
N ASP A 471 -11.87 2.42 12.39
CA ASP A 471 -12.74 1.27 12.11
C ASP A 471 -12.12 -0.07 12.57
N ASN A 472 -10.78 -0.14 12.70
CA ASN A 472 -10.06 -1.41 12.87
C ASN A 472 -9.29 -1.57 14.19
N CYS A 473 -8.93 -0.50 14.88
CA CYS A 473 -8.41 -0.59 16.25
C CYS A 473 -9.49 -1.10 17.22
N ASP A 474 -9.09 -1.55 18.40
CA ASP A 474 -10.02 -2.16 19.37
C ASP A 474 -10.91 -1.11 20.04
N TYR A 475 -10.31 -0.01 20.53
CA TYR A 475 -10.97 1.08 21.25
C TYR A 475 -10.38 2.45 20.87
N VAL A 476 -10.91 3.05 19.80
CA VAL A 476 -10.54 4.41 19.37
C VAL A 476 -11.81 5.25 19.18
N GLU A 477 -11.91 6.36 19.91
CA GLU A 477 -13.07 7.26 19.86
C GLU A 477 -12.82 8.52 19.02
N SER A 478 -11.55 8.90 18.89
CA SER A 478 -11.11 10.07 18.14
C SER A 478 -9.75 9.84 17.51
N GLU A 479 -9.51 10.51 16.39
CA GLU A 479 -8.22 10.55 15.70
C GLU A 479 -8.09 11.89 14.98
N GLN A 480 -6.87 12.32 14.66
CA GLN A 480 -6.65 13.54 13.88
C GLN A 480 -7.02 13.38 12.40
N TRP A 481 -7.27 14.48 11.70
CA TRP A 481 -7.68 14.45 10.28
C TRP A 481 -6.68 13.73 9.38
N SER A 482 -5.39 13.98 9.56
CA SER A 482 -4.33 13.22 8.91
C SER A 482 -3.34 12.70 9.92
N VAL A 483 -3.29 11.38 10.07
CA VAL A 483 -2.38 10.69 11.01
C VAL A 483 -0.91 10.82 10.65
N PHE A 484 -0.58 11.29 9.45
CA PHE A 484 0.79 11.56 9.01
C PHE A 484 1.33 12.89 9.51
N ASP A 485 0.45 13.83 9.83
CA ASP A 485 0.83 15.13 10.40
C ASP A 485 0.68 15.10 11.91
N LEU A 486 1.54 15.83 12.62
CA LEU A 486 1.46 15.95 14.07
C LEU A 486 0.09 16.51 14.49
N PRO A 487 -0.48 16.06 15.62
CA PRO A 487 -1.72 16.62 16.13
C PRO A 487 -1.54 18.10 16.47
N ASP A 488 -2.45 18.93 16.01
CA ASP A 488 -2.49 20.36 16.33
C ASP A 488 -3.95 20.80 16.55
N PRO A 489 -4.28 21.55 17.60
CA PRO A 489 -5.66 21.93 17.91
C PRO A 489 -6.41 22.68 16.79
N PHE A 490 -5.69 23.29 15.84
CA PHE A 490 -6.27 24.10 14.77
C PHE A 490 -5.99 23.52 13.38
N LEU A 491 -4.75 23.12 13.11
CA LEU A 491 -4.30 22.66 11.79
C LEU A 491 -4.61 21.18 11.54
N ASN A 492 -4.57 20.35 12.58
CA ASN A 492 -4.82 18.92 12.50
C ASN A 492 -5.48 18.41 13.79
N PRO A 493 -6.68 18.91 14.14
CA PRO A 493 -7.32 18.56 15.39
C PRO A 493 -7.74 17.10 15.42
N ARG A 494 -7.75 16.51 16.62
CA ARG A 494 -8.42 15.23 16.86
C ARG A 494 -9.93 15.43 16.84
N VAL A 495 -10.60 14.66 16.01
CA VAL A 495 -12.06 14.68 15.81
C VAL A 495 -12.65 13.32 16.13
N SER A 496 -13.97 13.25 16.34
CA SER A 496 -14.60 11.95 16.60
C SER A 496 -14.46 11.02 15.39
N CYS A 497 -14.24 9.73 15.64
CA CYS A 497 -14.24 8.70 14.60
C CYS A 497 -15.55 8.64 13.78
N ARG A 498 -16.64 9.22 14.30
CA ARG A 498 -17.94 9.32 13.61
C ARG A 498 -17.98 10.44 12.57
N ASP A 499 -17.15 11.47 12.75
CA ASP A 499 -17.07 12.63 11.86
C ASP A 499 -16.06 12.40 10.73
N LEU A 500 -15.17 11.41 10.89
CA LEU A 500 -14.25 10.98 9.83
C LEU A 500 -15.03 10.25 8.72
N PRO A 501 -14.86 10.66 7.45
CA PRO A 501 -15.62 10.08 6.35
C PRO A 501 -15.17 8.63 6.08
N GLY A 502 -16.13 7.72 5.96
CA GLY A 502 -15.90 6.32 5.60
C GLY A 502 -16.56 5.93 4.28
N VAL A 503 -16.19 4.76 3.76
CA VAL A 503 -16.75 4.22 2.51
C VAL A 503 -18.19 3.76 2.73
N ASN A 504 -19.12 4.31 1.95
CA ASN A 504 -20.47 3.76 1.88
C ASN A 504 -20.53 2.50 0.99
N LEU A 505 -20.45 1.32 1.63
CA LEU A 505 -20.45 0.03 0.94
C LEU A 505 -21.81 -0.34 0.29
N GLU A 506 -22.91 0.36 0.58
CA GLU A 506 -24.20 0.13 -0.09
C GLU A 506 -24.10 0.31 -1.63
N LEU A 507 -23.11 1.07 -2.12
CA LEU A 507 -22.85 1.22 -3.56
C LEU A 507 -22.22 -0.02 -4.22
N TRP A 508 -21.83 -1.03 -3.44
CA TRP A 508 -21.40 -2.35 -3.92
C TRP A 508 -22.50 -3.40 -3.86
N LYS A 509 -23.72 -3.00 -3.48
CA LYS A 509 -24.88 -3.87 -3.52
C LYS A 509 -25.26 -4.16 -4.97
N GLU A 510 -25.15 -5.42 -5.38
CA GLU A 510 -25.66 -5.84 -6.67
C GLU A 510 -27.19 -5.85 -6.63
N ARG A 511 -27.77 -5.24 -7.67
CA ARG A 511 -29.18 -5.40 -7.94
C ARG A 511 -29.42 -6.87 -8.29
N VAL A 512 -30.56 -7.42 -7.89
CA VAL A 512 -30.99 -8.73 -8.40
C VAL A 512 -31.90 -8.56 -9.62
N SER A 513 -32.51 -7.38 -9.76
CA SER A 513 -33.37 -7.00 -10.89
C SER A 513 -33.42 -5.47 -11.08
N CYS A 514 -33.82 -5.04 -12.26
CA CYS A 514 -34.09 -3.65 -12.61
C CYS A 514 -35.59 -3.43 -12.81
N GLY A 515 -36.19 -2.54 -12.03
CA GLY A 515 -37.55 -2.08 -12.26
C GLY A 515 -37.59 -1.00 -13.34
N VAL A 516 -38.32 -1.23 -14.43
CA VAL A 516 -38.57 -0.25 -15.49
C VAL A 516 -40.09 -0.17 -15.74
N GLY A 517 -40.70 0.93 -15.27
CA GLY A 517 -42.16 1.07 -15.29
C GLY A 517 -42.83 0.01 -14.42
N LYS A 518 -43.60 -0.90 -15.04
CA LYS A 518 -44.27 -2.04 -14.37
C LYS A 518 -43.51 -3.36 -14.52
N THR A 519 -42.43 -3.39 -15.30
CA THR A 519 -41.68 -4.61 -15.61
C THR A 519 -40.47 -4.70 -14.71
N ASN A 520 -40.23 -5.89 -14.14
CA ASN A 520 -39.02 -6.18 -13.39
C ASN A 520 -38.16 -7.15 -14.20
N ILE A 521 -36.91 -6.77 -14.47
CA ILE A 521 -36.01 -7.48 -15.39
C ILE A 521 -34.85 -8.02 -14.56
N ASP A 522 -34.64 -9.34 -14.53
CA ASP A 522 -33.50 -9.95 -13.84
C ASP A 522 -32.17 -9.47 -14.47
N ILE A 523 -31.09 -9.44 -13.68
CA ILE A 523 -29.76 -9.06 -14.19
C ILE A 523 -29.36 -9.93 -15.38
N SER A 524 -28.79 -9.28 -16.41
CA SER A 524 -28.44 -9.86 -17.72
C SER A 524 -29.66 -10.33 -18.54
N GLY A 525 -30.88 -10.16 -18.02
CA GLY A 525 -32.12 -10.33 -18.73
C GLY A 525 -32.42 -9.11 -19.62
N ALA A 526 -33.14 -9.37 -20.71
CA ALA A 526 -33.67 -8.35 -21.60
C ALA A 526 -35.17 -8.57 -21.77
N GLU A 527 -35.94 -7.51 -21.58
CA GLU A 527 -37.41 -7.55 -21.58
C GLU A 527 -37.95 -6.34 -22.36
N ARG A 528 -39.07 -6.54 -23.06
CA ARG A 528 -39.77 -5.45 -23.74
C ARG A 528 -40.64 -4.71 -22.74
N ILE A 529 -40.26 -3.48 -22.41
CA ILE A 529 -41.02 -2.62 -21.47
C ILE A 529 -42.19 -1.91 -22.15
N SER A 530 -42.16 -1.82 -23.47
CA SER A 530 -43.21 -1.28 -24.33
C SER A 530 -43.11 -1.91 -25.73
N PRO A 531 -44.09 -1.71 -26.62
CA PRO A 531 -44.08 -2.37 -27.92
C PRO A 531 -42.82 -2.07 -28.77
N CYS A 532 -42.20 -0.89 -28.60
CA CYS A 532 -41.00 -0.48 -29.34
C CYS A 532 -39.78 -0.15 -28.48
N VAL A 533 -39.78 -0.47 -27.18
CA VAL A 533 -38.61 -0.29 -26.31
C VAL A 533 -38.28 -1.58 -25.59
N MET A 534 -37.01 -1.97 -25.66
CA MET A 534 -36.45 -3.10 -24.93
C MET A 534 -35.42 -2.59 -23.96
N CYS A 535 -35.43 -3.13 -22.74
CA CYS A 535 -34.44 -2.81 -21.73
C CYS A 535 -33.69 -4.07 -21.32
N THR A 536 -32.39 -3.92 -21.18
CA THR A 536 -31.51 -4.94 -20.60
C THR A 536 -31.12 -4.47 -19.21
N CYS A 537 -31.30 -5.33 -18.20
CA CYS A 537 -30.84 -5.01 -16.85
C CYS A 537 -29.34 -5.33 -16.75
N THR A 538 -28.52 -4.29 -16.55
CA THR A 538 -27.10 -4.44 -16.28
C THR A 538 -26.82 -4.28 -14.78
N LYS A 539 -25.60 -4.56 -14.33
CA LYS A 539 -25.17 -4.30 -12.94
C LYS A 539 -25.25 -2.81 -12.57
N GLU A 540 -25.12 -1.92 -13.54
CA GLU A 540 -25.17 -0.46 -13.36
C GLU A 540 -26.61 0.10 -13.41
N GLY A 541 -27.56 -0.71 -13.92
CA GLY A 541 -28.96 -0.33 -14.06
C GLY A 541 -29.59 -0.77 -15.38
N PRO A 542 -30.86 -0.42 -15.64
CA PRO A 542 -31.53 -0.74 -16.89
C PRO A 542 -30.99 0.13 -18.03
N VAL A 543 -30.53 -0.51 -19.10
CA VAL A 543 -30.16 0.14 -20.36
C VAL A 543 -31.27 -0.12 -21.37
N CYS A 544 -32.02 0.94 -21.71
CA CYS A 544 -33.17 0.85 -22.61
C CYS A 544 -32.82 1.35 -24.00
N GLN A 545 -33.19 0.58 -25.02
CA GLN A 545 -32.94 0.90 -26.42
C GLN A 545 -34.25 0.84 -27.22
N SER A 546 -34.34 1.76 -28.18
CA SER A 546 -35.43 1.77 -29.16
C SER A 546 -35.28 0.61 -30.11
N LEU A 547 -36.33 -0.19 -30.28
CA LEU A 547 -36.38 -1.27 -31.26
C LEU A 547 -36.68 -0.70 -32.64
N LYS A 548 -35.98 -1.20 -33.66
CA LYS A 548 -36.33 -0.93 -35.05
C LYS A 548 -37.54 -1.78 -35.45
N ILE A 549 -38.59 -1.15 -35.94
CA ILE A 549 -39.83 -1.81 -36.36
C ILE A 549 -39.88 -1.87 -37.89
N ASP A 550 -39.70 -3.07 -38.44
CA ASP A 550 -39.72 -3.26 -39.90
C ASP A 550 -41.15 -3.39 -40.46
N ASN A 551 -42.12 -3.79 -39.63
CA ASN A 551 -43.52 -3.93 -40.05
C ASN A 551 -44.51 -3.61 -38.91
N CYS A 552 -45.16 -2.46 -39.02
CA CYS A 552 -46.13 -1.98 -38.04
C CYS A 552 -47.45 -2.77 -38.02
N PHE A 553 -47.83 -3.42 -39.13
CA PHE A 553 -49.01 -4.28 -39.16
C PHE A 553 -48.79 -5.57 -38.38
N HIS A 554 -47.57 -6.12 -38.42
CA HIS A 554 -47.20 -7.26 -37.59
C HIS A 554 -47.14 -6.87 -36.10
N LEU A 555 -46.62 -5.67 -35.79
CA LEU A 555 -46.64 -5.15 -34.43
C LEU A 555 -48.07 -5.03 -33.86
N ALA A 556 -49.03 -4.62 -34.68
CA ALA A 556 -50.46 -4.52 -34.33
C ALA A 556 -51.15 -5.87 -34.13
N GLN A 557 -50.53 -6.99 -34.52
CA GLN A 557 -51.02 -8.34 -34.18
C GLN A 557 -50.62 -8.75 -32.76
N SER A 558 -49.53 -8.20 -32.22
CA SER A 558 -48.99 -8.56 -30.90
C SER A 558 -49.33 -7.56 -29.80
N TYR A 559 -49.72 -6.33 -30.15
CA TYR A 559 -49.98 -5.24 -29.21
C TYR A 559 -51.24 -4.46 -29.57
N SER A 560 -51.95 -3.94 -28.55
CA SER A 560 -53.18 -3.18 -28.78
C SER A 560 -52.89 -1.83 -29.46
N PRO A 561 -53.80 -1.30 -30.29
CA PRO A 561 -53.61 0.00 -30.93
C PRO A 561 -53.30 1.12 -29.93
N GLU A 562 -53.96 1.13 -28.78
CA GLU A 562 -53.72 2.08 -27.69
C GLU A 562 -52.29 1.97 -27.13
N SER A 563 -51.80 0.76 -26.89
CA SER A 563 -50.43 0.55 -26.38
C SER A 563 -49.35 1.02 -27.35
N ILE A 564 -49.59 0.88 -28.67
CA ILE A 564 -48.64 1.34 -29.70
C ILE A 564 -48.71 2.87 -29.87
N LEU A 565 -49.89 3.47 -29.72
CA LEU A 565 -50.07 4.93 -29.80
C LEU A 565 -49.50 5.68 -28.58
N ASN A 566 -49.50 5.03 -27.41
CA ASN A 566 -48.92 5.56 -26.18
C ASN A 566 -47.39 5.38 -26.11
N ASP A 567 -46.79 4.57 -26.98
CA ASP A 567 -45.34 4.42 -27.11
C ASP A 567 -44.77 5.47 -28.07
N HIS A 568 -43.97 6.41 -27.54
CA HIS A 568 -43.38 7.49 -28.33
C HIS A 568 -42.49 6.98 -29.48
N VAL A 569 -41.75 5.88 -29.28
CA VAL A 569 -40.85 5.31 -30.28
C VAL A 569 -41.66 4.67 -31.40
N CYS A 570 -42.69 3.90 -31.04
CA CYS A 570 -43.62 3.33 -32.02
C CYS A 570 -44.35 4.40 -32.81
N LYS A 571 -44.81 5.46 -32.14
CA LYS A 571 -45.57 6.54 -32.78
C LYS A 571 -44.77 7.22 -33.89
N VAL A 572 -43.45 7.36 -33.71
CA VAL A 572 -42.55 7.88 -34.74
C VAL A 572 -42.37 6.89 -35.89
N GLN A 573 -42.08 5.61 -35.59
CA GLN A 573 -41.76 4.60 -36.62
C GLN A 573 -42.99 4.12 -37.41
N CYS A 574 -44.18 4.15 -36.80
CA CYS A 574 -45.42 3.59 -37.36
C CYS A 574 -46.48 4.62 -37.73
N ALA A 575 -46.14 5.92 -37.72
CA ALA A 575 -47.05 7.02 -38.03
C ALA A 575 -47.83 6.82 -39.35
N PHE A 576 -47.21 6.22 -40.37
CA PHE A 576 -47.84 5.96 -41.67
C PHE A 576 -48.90 4.85 -41.61
N ALA A 577 -48.67 3.81 -40.80
CA ALA A 577 -49.61 2.70 -40.63
C ALA A 577 -50.87 3.15 -39.86
N PHE A 578 -50.72 4.05 -38.90
CA PHE A 578 -51.85 4.62 -38.13
C PHE A 578 -52.77 5.53 -38.92
N ARG A 579 -52.32 6.10 -40.05
CA ARG A 579 -53.22 6.76 -41.00
C ARG A 579 -54.11 5.78 -41.76
N ALA A 580 -53.78 4.48 -41.73
CA ALA A 580 -54.55 3.41 -42.38
C ALA A 580 -55.42 2.58 -41.41
N PHE A 581 -55.27 2.73 -40.09
CA PHE A 581 -56.15 2.10 -39.11
C PHE A 581 -57.46 2.91 -38.97
N PRO A 582 -58.64 2.33 -39.24
CA PRO A 582 -59.90 3.04 -39.04
C PRO A 582 -60.10 3.37 -37.55
N GLN A 583 -60.66 4.54 -37.29
CA GLN A 583 -60.92 5.10 -35.97
C GLN A 583 -61.43 4.05 -34.96
N VAL A 584 -60.64 3.80 -33.91
CA VAL A 584 -61.17 3.21 -32.68
C VAL A 584 -62.11 4.25 -32.09
N ALA A 585 -63.40 3.91 -32.02
CA ALA A 585 -64.48 4.77 -31.57
C ALA A 585 -64.20 5.31 -30.16
N THR A 586 -64.05 6.63 -30.05
CA THR A 586 -64.23 7.36 -28.79
C THR A 586 -65.71 7.34 -28.44
N GLN A 587 -66.13 6.45 -27.54
CA GLN A 587 -67.36 6.67 -26.79
C GLN A 587 -67.05 7.72 -25.71
N ASP A 588 -67.39 8.97 -26.02
CA ASP A 588 -67.51 10.05 -25.05
C ASP A 588 -68.61 9.70 -24.04
N SER A 589 -68.22 9.52 -22.77
CA SER A 589 -69.11 9.72 -21.63
C SER A 589 -68.47 10.71 -20.67
N ASN A 590 -68.38 11.98 -21.08
CA ASN A 590 -68.15 13.11 -20.18
C ASN A 590 -69.46 13.90 -20.05
N GLN A 591 -70.25 13.55 -19.04
CA GLN A 591 -71.30 14.44 -18.55
C GLN A 591 -70.64 15.61 -17.81
N LEU A 592 -70.73 16.79 -18.42
CA LEU A 592 -70.52 18.08 -17.75
C LEU A 592 -71.73 18.35 -16.84
N GLY A 593 -71.57 18.07 -15.55
CA GLY A 593 -72.43 18.57 -14.50
C GLY A 593 -71.89 19.90 -13.98
N PHE A 594 -72.56 21.01 -14.34
CA PHE A 594 -72.42 22.28 -13.64
C PHE A 594 -73.34 22.28 -12.42
N ALA A 595 -72.76 22.52 -11.23
CA ALA A 595 -73.49 22.98 -10.06
C ALA A 595 -72.90 24.32 -9.60
N ASN A 596 -73.75 25.34 -9.56
CA ASN A 596 -73.50 26.65 -8.97
C ASN A 596 -73.36 26.52 -7.45
N SER A 597 -72.22 26.92 -6.87
CA SER A 597 -72.07 27.96 -5.82
C SER A 597 -70.59 28.16 -5.50
#